data_AF-A0A239CU47-F1
#
_entry.id   AF-A0A239CU47-F1
#
_cell.length_a   1.000
_cell.length_b   1.000
_cell.length_c   1.000
_cell.angle_alpha   90.00
_cell.angle_beta   90.00
_cell.angle_gamma   90.00
#
_symmetry.space_group_name_H-M   'P 1'
#
loop_
_entity.id
_entity.type
_entity.pdbx_description
1 polymer ?
#
loop_
_entity_poly.entity_id
_entity_poly.type
_entity_poly.pdbx_seq_one_letter_code
_entity_poly.pdbx_strand_id
1 'polypeptide(L)'
;MAQETRPLIPVAEADKPGVIGTFVLGVKVWGREMARLATRQAMRHELRQLDARLRQETDLLARLDAAPGPERDLCLRQVEMLKIEIARLRREEQATNGRRSPQ
;
A
#
# COMPACT_ATOMS: atom_id res chain seq x y z
N MET A 1 -24.85 64.68 -4.50
CA MET A 1 -23.63 64.50 -3.70
C MET A 1 -23.71 63.13 -3.08
N ALA A 2 -22.86 62.21 -3.55
CA ALA A 2 -22.82 60.83 -3.10
C ALA A 2 -21.67 60.66 -2.11
N GLN A 3 -21.89 59.97 -1.01
CA GLN A 3 -20.88 59.10 -0.41
C GLN A 3 -21.59 58.07 0.47
N GLU A 4 -21.65 56.86 -0.06
CA GLU A 4 -22.17 55.66 0.56
C GLU A 4 -21.01 55.02 1.33
N THR A 5 -21.06 55.10 2.66
CA THR A 5 -20.01 54.56 3.53
C THR A 5 -20.15 53.04 3.61
N ARG A 6 -19.49 52.30 2.70
CA ARG A 6 -19.34 50.85 2.83
C ARG A 6 -18.39 50.55 4.00
N PRO A 7 -18.75 49.65 4.94
CA PRO A 7 -17.77 49.11 5.86
C PRO A 7 -16.79 48.24 5.06
N LEU A 8 -15.52 48.62 5.09
CA LEU A 8 -14.40 47.81 4.63
C LEU A 8 -14.40 46.51 5.44
N ILE A 9 -14.87 45.43 4.83
CA ILE A 9 -14.68 44.07 5.34
C ILE A 9 -13.17 43.91 5.54
N PRO A 10 -12.66 43.59 6.74
CA PRO A 10 -11.28 43.21 6.88
C PRO A 10 -11.12 41.91 6.07
N VAL A 11 -10.49 42.02 4.91
CA VAL A 11 -9.99 40.87 4.18
C VAL A 11 -9.06 40.18 5.16
N ALA A 12 -9.50 39.04 5.69
CA ALA A 12 -8.67 38.20 6.53
C ALA A 12 -7.39 37.93 5.75
N GLU A 13 -6.32 38.63 6.14
CA GLU A 13 -4.99 38.41 5.62
C GLU A 13 -4.67 36.98 6.03
N ALA A 14 -4.77 36.06 5.07
CA ALA A 14 -4.43 34.67 5.31
C ALA A 14 -2.96 34.66 5.68
N ASP A 15 -2.69 34.58 6.99
CA ASP A 15 -1.36 34.59 7.58
C ASP A 15 -0.48 33.63 6.78
N LYS A 16 0.44 34.20 5.99
CA LYS A 16 1.37 33.40 5.21
C LYS A 16 2.12 32.52 6.22
N PRO A 17 2.19 31.20 6.02
CA PRO A 17 2.82 30.33 6.99
C PRO A 17 4.26 30.80 7.20
N GLY A 18 4.56 31.29 8.41
CA GLY A 18 5.92 31.66 8.78
C GLY A 18 6.88 30.47 8.63
N VAL A 19 8.17 30.69 8.87
CA VAL A 19 9.21 29.64 8.74
C VAL A 19 8.81 28.34 9.45
N ILE A 20 8.22 28.46 10.64
CA ILE A 20 7.71 27.32 11.43
C ILE A 20 6.53 26.62 10.72
N GLY A 21 5.59 27.38 10.15
CA GLY A 21 4.45 26.82 9.41
C GLY A 21 4.88 26.07 8.14
N THR A 22 5.88 26.59 7.43
CA THR A 22 6.46 25.92 6.24
C THR A 22 7.19 24.63 6.63
N PHE A 23 7.95 24.65 7.73
CA PHE A 23 8.63 23.46 8.25
C PHE A 23 7.63 22.36 8.66
N VAL A 24 6.58 22.71 9.40
CA VAL A 24 5.51 21.76 9.78
C VAL A 24 4.82 21.15 8.56
N LEU A 25 4.58 21.96 7.52
CA LEU A 25 4.02 21.47 6.26
C LEU A 25 4.98 20.46 5.59
N GLY A 26 6.28 20.76 5.56
CA GLY A 26 7.31 19.85 5.06
C GLY A 26 7.33 18.50 5.77
N VAL A 27 7.32 18.51 7.11
CA VAL A 27 7.27 17.28 7.92
C VAL A 27 5.99 16.50 7.68
N LYS A 28 4.84 17.16 7.54
CA LYS A 28 3.56 16.51 7.26
C LYS A 28 3.55 15.82 5.89
N VAL A 29 4.10 16.46 4.86
CA VAL A 29 4.23 15.86 3.53
C VAL A 29 5.21 14.68 3.56
N TRP A 30 6.36 14.85 4.22
CA TRP A 30 7.36 13.79 4.38
C TRP A 30 6.79 12.57 5.10
N GLY A 31 6.10 12.76 6.23
CA GLY A 31 5.46 11.68 6.98
C GLY A 31 4.41 10.93 6.15
N ARG A 32 3.64 11.65 5.33
CA ARG A 32 2.68 11.03 4.40
C ARG A 32 3.39 10.17 3.35
N GLU A 33 4.54 10.61 2.84
CA GLU A 33 5.32 9.83 1.86
C GLU A 33 6.00 8.63 2.51
N MET A 34 6.52 8.78 3.73
CA MET A 34 7.07 7.67 4.51
C MET A 34 6.02 6.61 4.84
N ALA A 35 4.79 7.00 5.21
CA ALA A 35 3.69 6.06 5.42
C ALA A 35 3.34 5.29 4.13
N ARG A 36 3.41 5.96 2.96
CA ARG A 36 3.22 5.31 1.65
C ARG A 36 4.35 4.35 1.31
N LEU A 37 5.59 4.69 1.63
CA LEU A 37 6.74 3.81 1.47
C LEU A 37 6.65 2.58 2.38
N ALA A 38 6.28 2.78 3.64
CA ALA A 38 6.11 1.71 4.62
C ALA A 38 5.01 0.72 4.21
N THR A 39 3.84 1.21 3.78
CA THR A 39 2.76 0.35 3.28
C THR A 39 3.16 -0.45 2.05
N ARG A 40 3.91 0.14 1.12
CA ARG A 40 4.49 -0.58 -0.04
C ARG A 40 5.48 -1.66 0.39
N GLN A 41 6.34 -1.35 1.33
CA GLN A 41 7.34 -2.29 1.82
C GLN A 41 6.71 -3.46 2.58
N ALA A 42 5.67 -3.19 3.39
CA ALA A 42 4.89 -4.21 4.07
C ALA A 42 4.21 -5.16 3.08
N MET A 43 3.55 -4.63 2.04
CA MET A 43 2.90 -5.46 1.02
C MET A 43 3.90 -6.33 0.24
N ARG A 44 5.07 -5.78 -0.11
CA ARG A 44 6.15 -6.55 -0.74
C ARG A 44 6.72 -7.62 0.18
N HIS A 45 6.79 -7.35 1.48
CA HIS A 45 7.26 -8.31 2.47
C HIS A 45 6.25 -9.45 2.62
N GLU A 46 4.97 -9.14 2.69
CA GLU A 46 3.88 -10.12 2.73
C GLU A 46 3.91 -11.03 1.48
N LEU A 47 4.07 -10.45 0.29
CA LEU A 47 4.25 -11.22 -0.95
C LEU A 47 5.45 -12.18 -0.87
N ARG A 48 6.60 -11.73 -0.35
CA ARG A 48 7.78 -12.59 -0.20
C ARG A 48 7.55 -13.72 0.79
N GLN A 49 6.84 -13.46 1.89
CA GLN A 49 6.51 -14.50 2.87
C GLN A 49 5.56 -15.54 2.28
N LEU A 50 4.54 -15.12 1.54
CA LEU A 50 3.63 -16.03 0.86
C LEU A 50 4.34 -16.84 -0.23
N ASP A 51 5.20 -16.22 -1.03
CA ASP A 51 6.03 -16.92 -2.03
C ASP A 51 6.96 -17.96 -1.35
N ALA A 52 7.54 -17.63 -0.20
CA ALA A 52 8.37 -18.58 0.57
C ALA A 52 7.55 -19.76 1.10
N ARG A 53 6.35 -19.49 1.64
CA ARG A 53 5.44 -20.54 2.11
C ARG A 53 4.96 -21.43 0.97
N LEU A 54 4.66 -20.86 -0.19
CA LEU A 54 4.28 -21.62 -1.38
C LEU A 54 5.38 -22.58 -1.82
N ARG A 55 6.65 -22.15 -1.77
CA ARG A 55 7.80 -23.03 -2.06
C ARG A 55 7.87 -24.20 -1.08
N GLN A 56 7.74 -23.93 0.22
CA GLN A 56 7.75 -24.96 1.26
C GLN A 56 6.63 -25.99 1.06
N GLU A 57 5.40 -25.54 0.81
CA GLU A 57 4.26 -26.44 0.57
C GLU A 57 4.41 -27.22 -0.74
N THR A 58 4.98 -26.62 -1.78
CA THR A 58 5.25 -27.32 -3.05
C THR A 58 6.32 -28.40 -2.87
N ASP A 59 7.38 -28.12 -2.11
CA ASP A 59 8.42 -29.10 -1.78
C ASP A 59 7.85 -30.24 -0.92
N LEU A 60 6.95 -29.92 0.02
CA LEU A 60 6.26 -30.91 0.84
C LEU A 60 5.34 -31.79 -0.01
N LEU A 61 4.59 -31.20 -0.95
CA LEU A 61 3.76 -31.93 -1.89
C LEU A 61 4.59 -32.91 -2.74
N ALA A 62 5.75 -32.48 -3.24
CA ALA A 62 6.64 -33.34 -4.02
C ALA A 62 7.16 -34.55 -3.20
N ARG A 63 7.34 -34.38 -1.89
CA ARG A 63 7.68 -35.47 -0.98
C ARG A 63 6.50 -36.41 -0.71
N LEU A 64 5.29 -35.86 -0.61
CA LEU A 64 4.05 -36.64 -0.43
C LEU A 64 3.65 -37.40 -1.69
N ASP A 65 4.01 -36.94 -2.89
CA ASP A 65 3.79 -37.69 -4.13
C ASP A 65 4.55 -39.05 -4.14
N ALA A 66 5.63 -39.19 -3.36
CA ALA A 66 6.34 -40.45 -3.19
C ALA A 66 5.63 -41.45 -2.25
N ALA A 67 4.68 -40.98 -1.43
CA ALA A 67 3.89 -41.80 -0.51
C ALA A 67 2.48 -41.17 -0.33
N PRO A 68 1.59 -41.31 -1.31
CA PRO A 68 0.33 -40.60 -1.35
C PRO A 68 -0.61 -41.02 -0.21
N GLY A 69 -1.06 -40.05 0.58
CA GLY A 69 -2.01 -40.17 1.68
C GLY A 69 -3.01 -38.99 1.72
N PRO A 70 -3.99 -38.98 2.65
CA PRO A 70 -4.98 -37.90 2.76
C PRO A 70 -4.37 -36.51 2.97
N GLU A 71 -3.14 -36.43 3.47
CA GLU A 71 -2.37 -35.20 3.66
C GLU A 71 -2.01 -34.53 2.33
N ARG A 72 -1.94 -35.30 1.23
CA ARG A 72 -1.61 -34.81 -0.10
C ARG A 72 -2.68 -33.87 -0.64
N ASP A 73 -3.95 -34.24 -0.50
CA ASP A 73 -5.07 -33.43 -0.98
C ASP A 73 -5.21 -32.12 -0.20
N LEU A 74 -4.89 -32.15 1.10
CA LEU A 74 -4.82 -30.95 1.92
C LEU A 74 -3.70 -30.02 1.44
N CYS A 75 -2.50 -30.56 1.20
CA CYS A 75 -1.36 -29.78 0.72
C CYS A 75 -1.62 -29.19 -0.68
N LEU A 76 -2.26 -29.94 -1.58
CA LEU A 76 -2.70 -29.44 -2.89
C LEU A 76 -3.62 -28.22 -2.76
N ARG A 77 -4.63 -28.31 -1.90
CA ARG A 77 -5.55 -27.18 -1.65
C ARG A 77 -4.83 -25.97 -1.06
N GLN A 78 -3.87 -26.20 -0.17
CA GLN A 78 -3.06 -25.11 0.42
C GLN A 78 -2.18 -24.43 -0.64
N VAL A 79 -1.55 -25.20 -1.52
CA VAL A 79 -0.76 -24.69 -2.65
C VAL A 79 -1.64 -23.86 -3.59
N GLU A 80 -2.83 -24.33 -3.94
CA GLU A 80 -3.77 -23.59 -4.79
C GLU A 80 -4.24 -22.28 -4.15
N MET A 81 -4.62 -22.32 -2.87
CA MET A 81 -5.03 -21.14 -2.11
C MET A 81 -3.91 -20.09 -2.07
N LEU A 82 -2.66 -20.51 -1.78
CA LEU A 82 -1.51 -19.61 -1.75
C LEU A 82 -1.25 -18.97 -3.12
N LYS A 83 -1.35 -19.73 -4.21
CA LYS A 83 -1.22 -19.19 -5.58
C LYS A 83 -2.27 -18.14 -5.89
N ILE A 84 -3.53 -18.38 -5.50
CA ILE A 84 -4.63 -17.43 -5.71
C ILE A 84 -4.37 -16.13 -4.95
N GLU A 85 -3.96 -16.22 -3.68
CA GLU A 85 -3.72 -15.03 -2.85
C GLU A 85 -2.52 -14.22 -3.33
N ILE A 86 -1.41 -14.88 -3.71
CA ILE A 86 -0.25 -14.21 -4.33
C ILE A 86 -0.67 -13.51 -5.63
N ALA A 87 -1.46 -14.18 -6.49
CA ALA A 87 -1.93 -13.58 -7.73
C ALA A 87 -2.83 -12.36 -7.47
N ARG A 88 -3.68 -12.41 -6.45
CA ARG A 88 -4.50 -11.28 -6.00
C ARG A 88 -3.63 -10.12 -5.52
N LEU A 89 -2.71 -10.36 -4.59
CA LEU A 89 -1.83 -9.31 -4.04
C LEU A 89 -0.91 -8.69 -5.11
N ARG A 90 -0.42 -9.48 -6.07
CA ARG A 90 0.34 -8.94 -7.22
C ARG A 90 -0.52 -8.04 -8.11
N ARG A 91 -1.80 -8.37 -8.33
CA ARG A 91 -2.72 -7.47 -9.05
C ARG A 91 -2.98 -6.19 -8.27
N GLU A 92 -3.14 -6.27 -6.94
CA GLU A 92 -3.28 -5.10 -6.08
C GLU A 92 -2.02 -4.22 -6.09
N GLU A 93 -0.81 -4.82 -6.11
CA GLU A 93 0.46 -4.10 -6.31
C GLU A 93 0.48 -3.37 -7.64
N GLN A 94 0.16 -4.06 -8.74
CA GLN A 94 0.14 -3.50 -10.08
C GLN A 94 -0.90 -2.38 -10.22
N ALA A 95 -2.10 -2.54 -9.67
CA ALA A 95 -3.14 -1.51 -9.69
C ALA A 95 -2.74 -0.26 -8.87
N THR A 96 -2.08 -0.48 -7.73
CA THR A 96 -1.54 0.60 -6.88
C THR A 96 -0.38 1.33 -7.56
N ASN A 97 0.36 0.65 -8.43
CA ASN A 97 1.46 1.22 -9.21
C ASN A 97 0.96 1.89 -10.50
N GLY A 98 -0.02 1.31 -11.19
CA GLY A 98 -0.59 1.79 -12.45
C GLY A 98 -1.42 3.07 -12.31
N ARG A 99 -2.14 3.25 -11.17
CA ARG A 99 -2.82 4.52 -10.86
C ARG A 99 -1.89 5.73 -10.66
N ARG A 100 -0.56 5.55 -10.68
CA ARG A 100 0.43 6.60 -10.37
C ARG A 100 1.31 7.02 -11.55
N SER A 101 1.00 6.59 -12.79
CA SER A 101 1.59 7.20 -13.99
C SER A 101 0.67 8.34 -14.45
N PRO A 102 0.95 9.61 -14.12
CA PRO A 102 0.30 10.71 -14.82
C PRO A 102 0.81 10.69 -16.28
N GLN A 103 -0.11 10.76 -17.24
CA GLN A 103 0.21 11.29 -18.56
C GLN A 103 0.58 12.76 -18.45
#